data_AF-A0A514C291-F1
#
_entry.id   AF-A0A514C291-F1
#
_cell.length_a   1.000
_cell.length_b   1.000
_cell.length_c   1.000
_cell.angle_alpha   90.00
_cell.angle_beta   90.00
_cell.angle_gamma   90.00
#
_symmetry.space_group_name_H-M   'P 1'
#
loop_
_entity.id
_entity.type
_entity.pdbx_description
1 polymer ?
#
loop_
_entity_poly.entity_id
_entity_poly.type
_entity_poly.pdbx_seq_one_letter_code
_entity_poly.pdbx_strand_id
1 'polypeptide(L)'
;MGKVELKIEIDQSLLDEARSVDIDIQTLALDSIRRAVAMRQAAETDVGDAKAWAEENAAALEMHRERIARFGIFGEDLRSW
;
A
#
# COMPACT_ATOMS: atom_id res chain seq x y z
N MET A 1 -7.33 28.37 12.95
CA MET A 1 -7.04 26.93 12.79
C MET A 1 -7.14 26.29 14.17
N GLY A 2 -8.07 25.36 14.36
CA GLY A 2 -8.32 24.74 15.66
C GLY A 2 -7.17 23.82 16.05
N LYS A 3 -6.61 24.01 17.24
CA LYS A 3 -5.68 23.05 17.84
C LYS A 3 -6.48 21.77 18.12
N VAL A 4 -6.13 20.68 17.46
CA VAL A 4 -6.71 19.36 17.75
C VAL A 4 -5.89 18.75 18.87
N GLU A 5 -6.54 18.42 19.99
CA GLU A 5 -5.88 17.78 21.12
C GLU A 5 -5.91 16.26 20.94
N LEU A 6 -4.72 15.65 20.96
CA LEU A 6 -4.55 14.21 20.84
C LEU A 6 -4.21 13.65 22.23
N LYS A 7 -5.11 12.83 22.78
CA LYS A 7 -4.88 12.15 24.06
C LYS A 7 -4.38 10.74 23.77
N ILE A 8 -3.08 10.51 23.96
CA ILE A 8 -2.44 9.19 23.85
C ILE A 8 -1.99 8.77 25.24
N GLU A 9 -2.31 7.55 25.63
CA GLU A 9 -1.72 6.91 26.81
C GLU A 9 -0.46 6.17 26.36
N ILE A 10 0.70 6.62 26.84
CA ILE A 10 2.01 6.04 26.55
C ILE A 10 2.56 5.51 27.87
N ASP A 11 3.16 4.32 27.82
CA ASP A 11 3.86 3.77 28.98
C ASP A 11 4.99 4.72 29.43
N GLN A 12 5.05 4.96 30.73
CA GLN A 12 6.02 5.86 31.32
C GLN A 12 7.45 5.33 31.19
N SER A 13 7.65 4.01 31.21
CA SER A 13 8.99 3.44 31.00
C SER A 13 9.52 3.71 29.60
N LEU A 14 8.62 3.73 28.60
CA LEU A 14 8.97 4.00 27.21
C LEU A 14 9.25 5.50 26.98
N LEU A 15 8.54 6.38 27.69
CA LEU A 15 8.81 7.82 27.68
C LEU A 15 10.19 8.15 28.24
N ASP A 16 10.56 7.50 29.34
CA ASP A 16 11.86 7.70 29.97
C ASP A 16 13.00 7.14 29.12
N GLU A 17 12.79 6.00 28.46
CA GLU A 17 13.72 5.46 27.47
C GLU A 17 13.89 6.42 26.29
N ALA A 18 12.80 6.89 25.68
CA ALA A 18 12.84 7.85 24.58
C ALA A 18 13.58 9.14 24.94
N ARG A 19 13.39 9.65 26.17
CA ARG A 19 14.15 10.80 26.68
C ARG A 19 15.63 10.50 26.84
N SER A 20 15.99 9.30 27.28
CA SER A 20 17.38 8.88 27.45
C SER A 20 18.16 8.82 26.13
N VAL A 21 17.45 8.61 25.01
CA VAL A 21 18.01 8.58 23.65
C VAL A 21 17.68 9.82 22.82
N ASP A 22 17.21 10.89 23.45
CA ASP A 22 16.89 12.20 22.84
C ASP A 22 15.88 12.13 21.66
N ILE A 23 14.87 11.26 21.79
CA ILE A 23 13.78 11.15 20.80
C ILE A 23 12.67 12.15 21.13
N ASP A 24 12.39 13.06 20.18
CA ASP A 24 11.20 13.89 20.23
C ASP A 24 9.96 13.10 19.76
N ILE A 25 9.19 12.64 20.75
CA ILE A 25 7.97 11.84 20.56
C ILE A 25 6.89 12.63 19.80
N GLN A 26 6.83 13.96 19.93
CA GLN A 26 5.82 14.74 19.23
C GLN A 26 6.08 14.75 17.72
N THR A 27 7.33 15.02 17.34
CA THR A 27 7.75 14.99 15.94
C THR A 27 7.62 13.58 15.37
N LEU A 28 8.05 12.56 16.11
CA LEU A 28 7.93 11.16 15.70
C LEU A 28 6.47 10.74 15.49
N ALA A 29 5.57 11.10 16.39
CA ALA A 29 4.15 10.77 16.29
C ALA A 29 3.51 11.45 15.07
N LEU A 30 3.84 12.73 14.83
CA LEU A 30 3.33 13.47 13.68
C LEU A 30 3.78 12.83 12.36
N ASP A 31 5.07 12.51 12.25
CA ASP A 31 5.63 11.91 11.04
C ASP A 31 5.09 10.49 10.81
N SER A 32 4.91 9.73 11.89
CA SER A 32 4.29 8.40 11.82
C SER A 32 2.85 8.48 11.31
N ILE A 33 2.06 9.43 11.81
CA ILE A 33 0.68 9.66 11.34
C ILE A 33 0.68 10.08 9.87
N ARG A 34 1.53 11.02 9.47
CA ARG A 34 1.66 11.43 8.06
C ARG A 34 1.99 10.25 7.15
N ARG A 35 2.92 9.40 7.58
CA ARG A 35 3.33 8.21 6.82
C ARG A 35 2.19 7.20 6.70
N ALA A 36 1.47 6.94 7.78
CA ALA A 36 0.32 6.04 7.77
C ALA A 36 -0.81 6.54 6.83
N VAL A 37 -1.08 7.86 6.85
CA VAL A 37 -2.05 8.48 5.94
C VAL A 37 -1.59 8.36 4.48
N ALA A 38 -0.34 8.70 4.19
CA ALA A 38 0.21 8.61 2.84
C ALA A 38 0.20 7.17 2.29
N MET A 39 0.54 6.19 3.12
CA MET A 39 0.46 4.77 2.74
C MET A 39 -0.98 4.34 2.42
N ARG A 40 -1.96 4.79 3.21
CA ARG A 40 -3.36 4.45 2.97
C ARG A 40 -3.90 5.09 1.70
N GLN A 41 -3.55 6.36 1.47
CA GLN A 41 -3.90 7.07 0.24
C GLN A 41 -3.25 6.41 -0.98
N ALA A 42 -1.97 6.03 -0.91
CA ALA A 42 -1.29 5.33 -1.99
C ALA A 42 -1.93 3.96 -2.29
N ALA A 43 -2.31 3.21 -1.26
CA ALA A 43 -3.02 1.93 -1.44
C ALA A 43 -4.40 2.12 -2.10
N GLU A 44 -5.12 3.18 -1.77
CA GLU A 44 -6.40 3.50 -2.41
C GLU A 44 -6.22 3.95 -3.87
N THR A 45 -5.20 4.75 -4.16
CA THR A 45 -4.83 5.14 -5.53
C THR A 45 -4.42 3.94 -6.37
N ASP A 46 -3.58 3.04 -5.85
CA ASP A 46 -3.12 1.85 -6.57
C ASP A 46 -4.28 0.91 -6.92
N VAL A 47 -5.25 0.74 -6.02
CA VAL A 47 -6.48 -0.02 -6.30
C VAL A 47 -7.36 0.68 -7.34
N GLY A 48 -7.47 2.01 -7.29
CA GLY A 48 -8.21 2.81 -8.27
C GLY A 48 -7.61 2.70 -9.67
N ASP A 49 -6.29 2.88 -9.77
CA ASP A 49 -5.53 2.84 -11.03
C ASP A 49 -5.50 1.42 -11.61
N ALA A 50 -5.33 0.39 -10.77
CA ALA A 50 -5.39 -1.00 -11.22
C ALA A 50 -6.78 -1.36 -11.78
N LYS A 51 -7.85 -0.86 -11.15
CA LYS A 51 -9.22 -1.07 -11.64
C LYS A 51 -9.45 -0.36 -12.97
N ALA A 52 -9.06 0.91 -13.08
CA ALA A 52 -9.17 1.68 -14.32
C ALA A 52 -8.39 1.02 -15.46
N TRP A 53 -7.14 0.60 -15.19
CA TRP A 53 -6.33 -0.12 -16.17
C TRP A 53 -7.00 -1.43 -16.61
N ALA A 54 -7.56 -2.21 -15.67
CA ALA A 54 -8.25 -3.45 -16.00
C ALA A 54 -9.51 -3.22 -16.86
N GLU A 55 -10.24 -2.13 -16.63
CA GLU A 55 -11.38 -1.73 -17.44
C GLU A 55 -10.95 -1.32 -18.87
N GLU A 56 -9.91 -0.48 -18.99
CA GLU A 56 -9.36 -0.05 -20.28
C GLU A 56 -8.80 -1.21 -21.11
N ASN A 57 -8.23 -2.22 -20.44
CA ASN A 57 -7.57 -3.36 -21.08
C ASN A 57 -8.45 -4.62 -21.11
N ALA A 58 -9.74 -4.52 -20.80
CA ALA A 58 -10.65 -5.66 -20.69
C ALA A 58 -10.66 -6.54 -21.95
N ALA A 59 -10.66 -5.93 -23.14
CA ALA A 59 -10.63 -6.67 -24.41
C ALA A 59 -9.31 -7.43 -24.63
N ALA A 60 -8.17 -6.85 -24.25
CA ALA A 60 -6.86 -7.51 -24.35
C ALA A 60 -6.74 -8.67 -23.34
N LEU A 61 -7.27 -8.48 -22.13
CA LEU A 61 -7.33 -9.53 -21.11
C LEU A 61 -8.21 -10.70 -21.59
N GLU A 62 -9.34 -10.43 -22.25
CA GLU A 62 -10.21 -11.47 -22.76
C GLU A 62 -9.55 -12.25 -23.91
N MET A 63 -8.97 -11.57 -24.89
CA MET A 63 -8.21 -12.22 -25.96
C MET A 63 -7.06 -13.09 -25.40
N HIS A 64 -6.41 -12.63 -24.33
CA HIS A 64 -5.37 -13.40 -23.66
C HIS A 64 -5.92 -14.64 -22.95
N ARG A 65 -7.05 -14.53 -22.26
CA ARG A 65 -7.75 -15.67 -21.64
C ARG A 65 -8.20 -16.69 -22.67
N GLU A 66 -8.78 -16.24 -23.78
CA GLU A 66 -9.17 -17.12 -24.90
C GLU A 66 -7.96 -17.89 -25.45
N ARG A 67 -6.82 -17.21 -25.61
CA ARG A 67 -5.57 -17.85 -26.02
C ARG A 67 -5.13 -18.91 -25.01
N ILE A 68 -5.13 -18.59 -23.72
CA ILE A 68 -4.77 -19.55 -22.66
C ILE A 68 -5.74 -20.73 -22.62
N ALA A 69 -7.04 -20.51 -22.78
CA ALA A 69 -8.03 -21.57 -22.79
C ALA A 69 -7.84 -22.52 -23.99
N ARG A 70 -7.54 -21.96 -25.17
CA ARG A 70 -7.39 -22.73 -26.41
C ARG A 70 -6.05 -23.47 -26.49
N PHE A 71 -4.98 -22.85 -26.00
CA PHE A 71 -3.63 -23.32 -26.24
C PHE A 71 -2.93 -23.76 -24.95
N GLY A 72 -3.29 -23.23 -23.80
CA GLY A 72 -2.59 -23.39 -22.52
C GLY A 72 -1.73 -22.17 -22.17
N ILE A 73 -1.33 -22.09 -20.91
CA ILE A 73 -0.60 -20.93 -20.35
C ILE A 73 0.85 -20.82 -20.84
N PHE A 74 1.47 -21.95 -21.16
CA PHE A 74 2.84 -22.02 -21.67
C PHE A 74 2.90 -21.70 -23.16
N GLY A 75 3.92 -20.97 -23.62
CA GLY A 75 4.18 -20.74 -25.03
C GLY A 75 4.54 -22.03 -25.77
N GLU A 76 4.46 -22.03 -27.10
CA GLU A 76 4.83 -23.20 -27.93
C GLU A 76 6.26 -23.67 -27.68
N ASP A 77 7.17 -22.75 -27.33
CA ASP A 77 8.55 -23.01 -26.95
C ASP A 77 8.69 -23.97 -25.76
N LEU A 78 7.73 -23.92 -24.82
CA LEU A 78 7.70 -24.75 -23.61
C LEU A 78 6.79 -25.99 -23.74
N ARG A 79 6.13 -26.20 -24.88
CA ARG A 79 5.26 -27.37 -25.15
C ARG A 79 5.97 -28.50 -25.88
N SER A 80 7.30 -28.47 -25.95
CA SER A 80 8.13 -29.49 -26.60
C SER A 80 8.33 -30.71 -25.68
N TRP A 81 7.28 -31.52 -25.56
CA TRP A 81 7.33 -32.88 -24.99
C TRP A 81 6.23 -33.75 -25.59
#